data_AF-A0A3D0DIA7-F1
#
_entry.id   AF-A0A3D0DIA7-F1
#
_cell.length_a   1.000
_cell.length_b   1.000
_cell.length_c   1.000
_cell.angle_alpha   90.00
_cell.angle_beta   90.00
_cell.angle_gamma   90.00
#
_symmetry.space_group_name_H-M   'P 1'
#
loop_
_entity.id
_entity.type
_entity.pdbx_description
1 polymer ?
#
loop_
_entity_poly.entity_id
_entity_poly.type
_entity_poly.pdbx_seq_one_letter_code
_entity_poly.pdbx_strand_id
1 'polypeptide(L)'
;MRGGFRMPAKSAKPIKAKTAIDKAIGEDYVESLRGKIADRSASIAIIGMGYVGLPLAVEFGRVGFKVTGIDILDRKVKILNAGKSDVDDIKDFEVKELVNLKRLYTTNDFSHLKKADVAIICVPTPLNKTKDPDVSFILAAVEPIAKYLHKGMLIVLESTSYPGTTDELIREKLEATGLKLGVDFFLA
;
A
#
# COMPACT_ATOMS: atom_id res chain seq x y z
N MET A 1 14.59 11.19 -46.15
CA MET A 1 15.05 11.67 -44.82
C MET A 1 14.08 11.16 -43.76
N ARG A 2 14.41 10.08 -43.04
CA ARG A 2 13.68 9.65 -41.84
C ARG A 2 14.64 9.80 -40.66
N GLY A 3 14.44 10.86 -39.87
CA GLY A 3 15.23 11.11 -38.67
C GLY A 3 14.86 10.10 -37.59
N GLY A 4 15.80 9.20 -37.27
CA GLY A 4 15.67 8.30 -36.14
C GLY A 4 15.89 9.07 -34.84
N PHE A 5 14.81 9.29 -34.09
CA PHE A 5 14.88 9.80 -32.72
C PHE A 5 15.33 8.65 -31.80
N ARG A 6 16.64 8.57 -31.55
CA ARG A 6 17.23 7.60 -30.62
C ARG A 6 17.12 8.19 -29.21
N MET A 7 16.18 7.68 -28.41
CA MET A 7 16.13 8.03 -26.98
C MET A 7 17.41 7.55 -26.29
N PRO A 8 18.05 8.37 -25.44
CA PRO A 8 19.18 7.91 -24.65
C PRO A 8 18.71 6.92 -23.59
N ALA A 9 19.32 5.74 -23.56
CA ALA A 9 19.17 4.80 -22.45
C ALA A 9 19.68 5.49 -21.17
N LYS A 10 18.78 5.79 -20.23
CA LYS A 10 19.18 6.22 -18.89
C LYS A 10 19.86 5.02 -18.22
N SER A 11 21.11 5.19 -17.82
CA SER A 11 21.84 4.15 -17.08
C SER A 11 21.18 3.97 -15.71
N ALA A 12 20.61 2.81 -15.46
CA ALA A 12 20.25 2.39 -14.12
C ALA A 12 21.54 2.38 -13.28
N LYS A 13 21.56 3.14 -12.18
CA LYS A 13 22.69 3.10 -11.25
C LYS A 13 22.80 1.68 -10.67
N PRO A 14 24.03 1.13 -10.55
CA PRO A 14 24.19 -0.22 -10.03
C PRO A 14 23.71 -0.29 -8.58
N ILE A 15 22.88 -1.30 -8.29
CA ILE A 15 22.43 -1.63 -6.94
C ILE A 15 23.68 -2.05 -6.15
N LYS A 16 24.04 -1.30 -5.10
CA LYS A 16 25.10 -1.73 -4.18
C LYS A 16 24.66 -3.02 -3.49
N ALA A 17 25.52 -4.05 -3.50
CA ALA A 17 25.27 -5.28 -2.77
C ALA A 17 25.11 -5.01 -1.26
N LYS A 18 24.12 -5.65 -0.63
CA LYS A 18 23.86 -5.54 0.81
C LYS A 18 24.98 -6.22 1.61
N THR A 19 25.34 -5.65 2.76
CA THR A 19 26.28 -6.29 3.69
C THR A 19 25.63 -7.47 4.42
N ALA A 20 26.43 -8.35 5.02
CA ALA A 20 25.90 -9.45 5.85
C ALA A 20 25.08 -8.92 7.05
N ILE A 21 25.47 -7.77 7.60
CA ILE A 21 24.76 -7.10 8.70
C ILE A 21 23.41 -6.56 8.22
N ASP A 22 23.39 -5.87 7.06
CA ASP A 22 22.13 -5.39 6.46
C ASP A 22 21.15 -6.56 6.19
N LYS A 23 21.69 -7.72 5.79
CA LYS A 23 20.89 -8.93 5.55
C LYS A 23 20.28 -9.47 6.86
N ALA A 24 21.08 -9.60 7.91
CA ALA A 24 20.60 -10.08 9.21
C ALA A 24 19.53 -9.15 9.80
N ILE A 25 19.72 -7.83 9.73
CA ILE A 25 18.72 -6.85 10.19
C ILE A 25 17.41 -7.00 9.41
N GLY A 26 17.49 -7.17 8.09
CA GLY A 26 16.31 -7.42 7.27
C GLY A 26 15.59 -8.71 7.68
N GLU A 27 16.34 -9.79 7.94
CA GLU A 27 15.79 -11.08 8.40
C GLU A 27 15.06 -10.96 9.74
N ASP A 28 15.57 -10.17 10.69
CA ASP A 28 14.90 -9.91 11.98
C ASP A 28 13.55 -9.22 11.80
N TYR A 29 13.48 -8.21 10.92
CA TYR A 29 12.21 -7.54 10.61
C TYR A 29 11.23 -8.48 9.90
N VAL A 30 11.70 -9.33 8.99
CA VAL A 30 10.87 -10.34 8.32
C VAL A 30 10.27 -11.28 9.35
N GLU A 31 11.06 -11.83 10.26
CA GLU A 31 10.55 -12.79 11.23
C GLU A 31 9.57 -12.16 12.22
N SER A 32 9.86 -10.93 12.66
CA SER A 32 8.94 -10.13 13.48
C SER A 32 7.59 -9.91 12.78
N LEU A 33 7.61 -9.50 11.51
CA LEU A 33 6.40 -9.29 10.72
C LEU A 33 5.65 -10.62 10.48
N ARG A 34 6.36 -11.70 10.18
CA ARG A 34 5.75 -13.04 10.02
C ARG A 34 5.06 -13.50 11.29
N GLY A 35 5.66 -13.29 12.45
CA GLY A 35 5.04 -13.55 13.75
C GLY A 35 3.73 -12.79 13.94
N LYS A 36 3.76 -11.47 13.69
CA LYS A 36 2.56 -10.61 13.77
C LYS A 36 1.46 -11.01 12.77
N ILE A 37 1.83 -11.48 11.58
CA ILE A 37 0.87 -11.97 10.60
C ILE A 37 0.26 -13.30 11.08
N ALA A 38 1.08 -14.21 11.60
CA ALA A 38 0.65 -15.51 12.07
C ALA A 38 -0.34 -15.42 13.23
N ASP A 39 -0.09 -14.54 14.21
CA ASP A 39 -0.95 -14.33 15.38
C ASP A 39 -2.05 -13.27 15.20
N ARG A 40 -2.15 -12.70 13.99
CA ARG A 40 -3.13 -11.64 13.62
C ARG A 40 -2.96 -10.31 14.34
N SER A 41 -1.83 -10.08 15.01
CA SER A 41 -1.52 -8.80 15.66
C SER A 41 -1.01 -7.72 14.71
N ALA A 42 -0.63 -8.08 13.48
CA ALA A 42 -0.23 -7.12 12.45
C ALA A 42 -1.35 -6.11 12.17
N SER A 43 -0.99 -4.84 12.13
CA SER A 43 -1.86 -3.75 11.76
C SER A 43 -1.78 -3.48 10.27
N ILE A 44 -2.93 -3.50 9.60
CA ILE A 44 -3.02 -3.38 8.15
C ILE A 44 -3.65 -2.04 7.79
N ALA A 45 -2.99 -1.25 6.97
CA ALA A 45 -3.55 -0.07 6.33
C ALA A 45 -3.87 -0.38 4.86
N ILE A 46 -5.07 -0.02 4.41
CA ILE A 46 -5.48 -0.18 3.01
C ILE A 46 -5.83 1.20 2.45
N ILE A 47 -5.13 1.62 1.41
CA ILE A 47 -5.29 2.94 0.79
C ILE A 47 -6.16 2.80 -0.46
N GLY A 48 -7.32 3.46 -0.45
CA GLY A 48 -8.37 3.32 -1.44
C GLY A 48 -9.41 2.30 -0.99
N MET A 49 -10.57 2.76 -0.54
CA MET A 49 -11.66 1.92 -0.03
C MET A 49 -12.76 1.74 -1.09
N GLY A 50 -12.31 1.46 -2.31
CA GLY A 50 -13.16 1.21 -3.48
C GLY A 50 -13.51 -0.26 -3.65
N TYR A 51 -13.76 -0.66 -4.91
CA TYR A 51 -14.19 -2.01 -5.27
C TYR A 51 -13.19 -3.11 -4.94
N VAL A 52 -11.89 -2.81 -4.80
CA VAL A 52 -10.89 -3.80 -4.35
C VAL A 52 -10.58 -3.65 -2.86
N GLY A 53 -10.26 -2.43 -2.42
CA GLY A 53 -9.79 -2.21 -1.06
C GLY A 53 -10.83 -2.49 0.02
N LEU A 54 -12.13 -2.24 -0.23
CA LEU A 54 -13.16 -2.56 0.76
C LEU A 54 -13.35 -4.07 0.93
N PRO A 55 -13.53 -4.89 -0.13
CA PRO A 55 -13.53 -6.35 0.03
C PRO A 55 -12.28 -6.88 0.72
N LEU A 56 -11.10 -6.37 0.36
CA LEU A 56 -9.85 -6.77 1.01
C LEU A 56 -9.84 -6.44 2.52
N ALA A 57 -10.32 -5.25 2.89
CA ALA A 57 -10.47 -4.84 4.28
C ALA A 57 -11.45 -5.74 5.06
N VAL A 58 -12.55 -6.12 4.42
CA VAL A 58 -13.54 -7.02 5.00
C VAL A 58 -12.94 -8.39 5.27
N GLU A 59 -12.23 -8.97 4.31
CA GLU A 59 -11.62 -10.29 4.45
C GLU A 59 -10.52 -10.30 5.52
N PHE A 60 -9.65 -9.29 5.57
CA PHE A 60 -8.67 -9.18 6.66
C PHE A 60 -9.33 -9.01 8.03
N GLY A 61 -10.37 -8.18 8.14
CA GLY A 61 -11.12 -8.02 9.39
C GLY A 61 -11.82 -9.31 9.83
N ARG A 62 -12.37 -10.08 8.90
CA ARG A 62 -13.02 -11.37 9.16
C ARG A 62 -12.07 -12.38 9.79
N VAL A 63 -10.86 -12.48 9.25
CA VAL A 63 -9.84 -13.41 9.77
C VAL A 63 -9.09 -12.89 11.00
N GLY A 64 -9.49 -11.72 11.53
CA GLY A 64 -9.11 -11.25 12.86
C GLY A 64 -8.12 -10.08 12.90
N PHE A 65 -7.67 -9.56 11.76
CA PHE A 65 -6.75 -8.42 11.74
C PHE A 65 -7.45 -7.11 12.13
N LYS A 66 -6.64 -6.15 12.58
CA LYS A 66 -7.06 -4.76 12.70
C LYS A 66 -6.74 -4.02 11.41
N VAL A 67 -7.77 -3.56 10.73
CA VAL A 67 -7.67 -2.87 9.45
C VAL A 67 -8.03 -1.38 9.60
N THR A 68 -7.12 -0.53 9.13
CA THR A 68 -7.37 0.90 8.92
C THR A 68 -7.53 1.16 7.43
N GLY A 69 -8.76 1.39 6.99
CA GLY A 69 -9.02 1.90 5.64
C GLY A 69 -8.66 3.39 5.56
N ILE A 70 -7.95 3.78 4.51
CA ILE A 70 -7.59 5.18 4.24
C ILE A 70 -8.17 5.57 2.89
N ASP A 71 -9.06 6.56 2.88
CA ASP A 71 -9.66 7.07 1.66
C ASP A 71 -9.76 8.60 1.72
N ILE A 72 -9.46 9.27 0.61
CA ILE A 72 -9.48 10.74 0.52
C ILE A 72 -10.90 11.31 0.51
N LEU A 73 -11.91 10.48 0.22
CA LEU A 73 -13.30 10.92 0.15
C LEU A 73 -13.97 10.85 1.53
N ASP A 74 -14.19 12.00 2.16
CA ASP A 74 -14.90 12.10 3.46
C ASP A 74 -16.25 11.38 3.47
N ARG A 75 -16.95 11.38 2.33
CA ARG A 75 -18.21 10.66 2.18
C ARG A 75 -18.02 9.16 2.38
N LYS A 76 -16.98 8.57 1.77
CA LYS A 76 -16.64 7.15 1.90
C LYS A 76 -16.31 6.82 3.35
N VAL A 77 -15.46 7.62 3.99
CA VAL A 77 -15.09 7.48 5.41
C VAL A 77 -16.34 7.44 6.31
N LYS A 78 -17.27 8.38 6.12
CA LYS A 78 -18.51 8.45 6.91
C LYS A 78 -19.42 7.24 6.69
N ILE A 79 -19.59 6.80 5.45
CA ILE A 79 -20.42 5.63 5.10
C ILE A 79 -19.88 4.37 5.78
N LEU A 80 -18.59 4.10 5.61
CA LEU A 80 -17.96 2.88 6.13
C LEU A 80 -17.95 2.84 7.66
N ASN A 81 -17.61 3.95 8.32
CA ASN A 81 -17.65 4.04 9.78
C ASN A 81 -19.08 3.99 10.36
N ALA A 82 -20.11 4.24 9.57
CA ALA A 82 -21.50 4.01 9.95
C ALA A 82 -21.95 2.54 9.77
N GLY A 83 -21.03 1.64 9.38
CA GLY A 83 -21.33 0.23 9.12
C GLY A 83 -22.13 0.02 7.84
N LYS A 84 -21.93 0.86 6.83
CA LYS A 84 -22.59 0.75 5.53
C LYS A 84 -21.58 0.54 4.42
N SER A 85 -22.01 -0.06 3.31
CA SER A 85 -21.22 -0.25 2.11
C SER A 85 -21.81 0.58 0.96
N ASP A 86 -20.93 1.09 0.11
CA ASP A 86 -21.27 1.69 -1.18
C ASP A 86 -20.59 0.94 -2.35
N VAL A 87 -20.16 -0.30 -2.10
CA VAL A 87 -19.65 -1.27 -3.08
C VAL A 87 -20.65 -2.43 -3.16
N ASP A 88 -21.10 -2.76 -4.37
CA ASP A 88 -22.21 -3.70 -4.59
C ASP A 88 -21.99 -5.10 -4.01
N ASP A 89 -20.74 -5.57 -4.05
CA ASP A 89 -20.34 -6.91 -3.63
C ASP A 89 -20.17 -7.05 -2.11
N ILE A 90 -20.24 -5.94 -1.36
CA ILE A 90 -20.12 -5.93 0.10
C ILE A 90 -21.42 -5.44 0.71
N LYS A 91 -22.04 -6.25 1.57
CA LYS A 91 -23.29 -5.93 2.25
C LYS A 91 -23.02 -5.12 3.52
N ASP A 92 -23.94 -4.23 3.86
CA ASP A 92 -23.87 -3.39 5.06
C ASP A 92 -23.57 -4.19 6.33
N PHE A 93 -24.16 -5.38 6.49
CA PHE A 93 -23.95 -6.19 7.69
C PHE A 93 -22.49 -6.64 7.86
N GLU A 94 -21.77 -6.88 6.77
CA GLU A 94 -20.35 -7.28 6.79
C GLU A 94 -19.47 -6.15 7.31
N VAL A 95 -19.71 -4.92 6.84
CA VAL A 95 -18.99 -3.73 7.31
C VAL A 95 -19.37 -3.41 8.76
N LYS A 96 -20.67 -3.43 9.08
CA LYS A 96 -21.19 -3.12 10.41
C LYS A 96 -20.63 -4.04 11.48
N GLU A 97 -20.56 -5.35 11.19
CA GLU A 97 -19.98 -6.32 12.10
C GLU A 97 -18.52 -5.97 12.43
N LEU A 98 -17.69 -5.71 11.42
CA LEU A 98 -16.28 -5.42 11.61
C LEU A 98 -16.02 -4.09 12.31
N VAL A 99 -16.83 -3.07 12.05
CA VAL A 99 -16.77 -1.79 12.76
C VAL A 99 -17.13 -1.97 14.23
N ASN A 100 -18.19 -2.71 14.54
CA ASN A 100 -18.60 -2.99 15.92
C ASN A 100 -17.53 -3.79 16.68
N LEU A 101 -16.88 -4.74 16.00
CA LEU A 101 -15.76 -5.52 16.54
C LEU A 101 -14.44 -4.73 16.62
N LYS A 102 -14.42 -3.47 16.16
CA LYS A 102 -13.21 -2.62 16.06
C LYS A 102 -12.09 -3.26 15.23
N ARG A 103 -12.48 -4.06 14.24
CA ARG A 103 -11.57 -4.70 13.27
C ARG A 103 -11.47 -3.93 11.96
N LEU A 104 -12.44 -3.05 11.69
CA LEU A 104 -12.39 -2.10 10.58
C LEU A 104 -12.66 -0.69 11.11
N TYR A 105 -11.78 0.23 10.75
CA TYR A 105 -11.95 1.66 10.94
C TYR A 105 -11.50 2.37 9.67
N THR A 106 -12.22 3.41 9.22
CA THR A 106 -11.85 4.18 8.03
C THR A 106 -11.53 5.62 8.40
N THR A 107 -10.53 6.22 7.74
CA THR A 107 -10.13 7.62 7.95
C THR A 107 -9.63 8.25 6.65
N ASN A 108 -9.56 9.57 6.60
CA ASN A 108 -8.83 10.33 5.57
C ASN A 108 -7.44 10.77 6.07
N ASP A 109 -7.10 10.48 7.33
CA ASP A 109 -5.83 10.87 7.94
C ASP A 109 -4.76 9.79 7.74
N PHE A 110 -3.85 10.06 6.81
CA PHE A 110 -2.71 9.20 6.52
C PHE A 110 -1.71 9.05 7.68
N SER A 111 -1.80 9.85 8.76
CA SER A 111 -0.90 9.71 9.92
C SER A 111 -1.01 8.35 10.62
N HIS A 112 -2.10 7.61 10.38
CA HIS A 112 -2.29 6.24 10.86
C HIS A 112 -1.25 5.26 10.28
N LEU A 113 -0.62 5.58 9.14
CA LEU A 113 0.47 4.79 8.57
C LEU A 113 1.69 4.69 9.49
N LYS A 114 1.89 5.63 10.42
CA LYS A 114 2.99 5.59 11.40
C LYS A 114 3.01 4.33 12.28
N LYS A 115 1.86 3.66 12.41
CA LYS A 115 1.69 2.48 13.25
C LYS A 115 1.41 1.22 12.44
N ALA A 116 1.30 1.32 11.12
CA ALA A 116 0.90 0.21 10.27
C ALA A 116 2.09 -0.71 9.97
N ASP A 117 1.93 -2.00 10.23
CA ASP A 117 2.93 -3.00 9.85
C ASP A 117 2.90 -3.26 8.33
N VAL A 118 1.71 -3.18 7.73
CA VAL A 118 1.48 -3.37 6.29
C VAL A 118 0.66 -2.21 5.72
N ALA A 119 1.06 -1.68 4.57
CA ALA A 119 0.26 -0.76 3.76
C ALA A 119 0.00 -1.33 2.36
N ILE A 120 -1.27 -1.41 1.97
CA ILE A 120 -1.71 -1.97 0.68
C ILE A 120 -2.32 -0.84 -0.15
N ILE A 121 -1.85 -0.68 -1.39
CA ILE A 121 -2.30 0.36 -2.32
C ILE A 121 -3.36 -0.23 -3.25
N CYS A 122 -4.61 0.19 -3.08
CA CYS A 122 -5.80 -0.24 -3.83
C CYS A 122 -6.52 0.97 -4.46
N VAL A 123 -5.76 1.91 -5.03
CA VAL A 123 -6.26 3.13 -5.66
C VAL A 123 -6.59 2.91 -7.14
N PRO A 124 -7.50 3.69 -7.75
CA PRO A 124 -7.84 3.52 -9.15
C PRO A 124 -6.67 3.86 -10.08
N THR A 125 -6.57 3.15 -11.19
CA THR A 125 -5.62 3.42 -12.29
C THR A 125 -6.39 3.62 -13.60
N PRO A 126 -7.13 4.75 -13.74
CA PRO A 126 -7.90 4.99 -14.94
C PRO A 126 -6.98 5.08 -16.15
N LEU A 127 -7.50 4.81 -17.35
CA LEU A 127 -6.73 5.00 -18.57
C LEU A 127 -6.72 6.48 -18.96
N ASN A 128 -5.56 6.98 -19.38
CA ASN A 128 -5.44 8.33 -19.94
C ASN A 128 -5.97 8.37 -21.40
N LYS A 129 -5.88 9.55 -22.04
CA LYS A 129 -6.34 9.74 -23.43
C LYS A 129 -5.64 8.85 -24.46
N THR A 130 -4.42 8.38 -24.17
CA THR A 130 -3.64 7.47 -25.02
C THR A 130 -3.87 5.99 -24.68
N LYS A 131 -4.79 5.70 -23.75
CA LYS A 131 -5.09 4.36 -23.21
C LYS A 131 -3.98 3.74 -22.36
N ASP A 132 -3.03 4.53 -21.89
CA ASP A 132 -2.05 4.09 -20.90
C ASP A 132 -2.62 4.23 -19.48
N PRO A 133 -2.27 3.33 -18.55
CA PRO A 133 -2.64 3.49 -17.15
C PRO A 133 -2.14 4.81 -16.56
N ASP A 134 -3.04 5.59 -15.96
CA ASP A 134 -2.70 6.76 -15.17
C ASP A 134 -2.25 6.33 -13.77
N VAL A 135 -0.93 6.33 -13.57
CA VAL A 135 -0.29 5.98 -12.29
C VAL A 135 -0.29 7.12 -11.27
N SER A 136 -0.83 8.30 -11.60
CA SER A 136 -0.81 9.46 -10.69
C SER A 136 -1.44 9.18 -9.33
N PHE A 137 -2.50 8.37 -9.29
CA PHE A 137 -3.17 7.94 -8.06
C PHE A 137 -2.28 7.04 -7.20
N ILE A 138 -1.53 6.13 -7.81
CA ILE A 138 -0.54 5.31 -7.11
C ILE A 138 0.54 6.22 -6.51
N LEU A 139 1.08 7.15 -7.29
CA LEU A 139 2.13 8.06 -6.79
C LEU A 139 1.62 8.97 -5.67
N ALA A 140 0.37 9.41 -5.75
CA ALA A 140 -0.29 10.19 -4.70
C ALA A 140 -0.50 9.37 -3.41
N ALA A 141 -0.74 8.06 -3.50
CA ALA A 141 -0.78 7.17 -2.35
C ALA A 141 0.61 6.90 -1.75
N VAL A 142 1.65 6.83 -2.59
CA VAL A 142 3.04 6.59 -2.16
C VAL A 142 3.63 7.77 -1.41
N GLU A 143 3.25 9.01 -1.74
CA GLU A 143 3.76 10.21 -1.07
C GLU A 143 3.54 10.22 0.46
N PRO A 144 2.31 10.01 0.99
CA PRO A 144 2.10 9.88 2.42
C PRO A 144 2.71 8.60 3.00
N ILE A 145 2.83 7.52 2.24
CA ILE A 145 3.58 6.32 2.69
C ILE A 145 5.04 6.69 2.93
N ALA A 146 5.71 7.37 1.99
CA ALA A 146 7.10 7.80 2.14
C ALA A 146 7.28 8.69 3.38
N LYS A 147 6.32 9.59 3.66
CA LYS A 147 6.32 10.46 4.83
C LYS A 147 6.25 9.70 6.17
N TYR A 148 5.56 8.56 6.22
CA TYR A 148 5.35 7.77 7.43
C TYR A 148 6.05 6.41 7.40
N LEU A 149 6.93 6.20 6.42
CA LEU A 149 7.72 4.99 6.26
C LEU A 149 8.61 4.79 7.49
N HIS A 150 8.64 3.56 7.97
CA HIS A 150 9.43 3.17 9.12
C HIS A 150 9.95 1.76 8.95
N LYS A 151 10.89 1.37 9.83
CA LYS A 151 11.57 0.09 9.71
C LYS A 151 10.63 -1.08 10.01
N GLY A 152 10.75 -2.15 9.23
CA GLY A 152 9.91 -3.35 9.28
C GLY A 152 8.60 -3.23 8.50
N MET A 153 8.26 -2.06 7.96
CA MET A 153 7.00 -1.85 7.24
C MET A 153 7.01 -2.59 5.89
N LEU A 154 5.90 -3.26 5.56
CA LEU A 154 5.65 -3.86 4.25
C LEU A 154 4.69 -2.99 3.44
N ILE A 155 5.06 -2.70 2.20
CA ILE A 155 4.23 -1.97 1.23
C ILE A 155 3.88 -2.95 0.11
N VAL A 156 2.59 -3.00 -0.25
CA VAL A 156 2.10 -3.88 -1.33
C VAL A 156 1.37 -3.03 -2.36
N LEU A 157 1.78 -3.12 -3.62
CA LEU A 157 1.02 -2.58 -4.74
C LEU A 157 -0.01 -3.61 -5.20
N GLU A 158 -1.28 -3.34 -4.97
CA GLU A 158 -2.37 -4.18 -5.45
C GLU A 158 -3.00 -3.62 -6.74
N SER A 159 -3.13 -2.30 -6.85
CA SER A 159 -3.62 -1.62 -8.06
C SER A 159 -2.92 -2.11 -9.33
N THR A 160 -3.70 -2.49 -10.34
CA THR A 160 -3.18 -2.87 -11.67
C THR A 160 -2.38 -1.74 -12.29
N SER A 161 -1.14 -2.04 -12.69
CA SER A 161 -0.20 -1.10 -13.31
C SER A 161 0.57 -1.75 -14.45
N TYR A 162 1.56 -1.05 -15.00
CA TYR A 162 2.49 -1.59 -15.99
C TYR A 162 3.80 -2.07 -15.34
N PRO A 163 4.55 -3.00 -15.98
CA PRO A 163 5.83 -3.48 -15.47
C PRO A 163 6.82 -2.35 -15.18
N GLY A 164 7.51 -2.40 -14.04
CA GLY A 164 8.41 -1.35 -13.60
C GLY A 164 7.77 -0.32 -12.66
N THR A 165 6.43 -0.29 -12.49
CA THR A 165 5.79 0.63 -11.53
C THR A 165 6.34 0.45 -10.11
N THR A 166 6.47 -0.80 -9.64
CA THR A 166 7.00 -1.11 -8.31
C THR A 166 8.48 -0.71 -8.16
N ASP A 167 9.34 -1.13 -9.09
CA ASP A 167 10.79 -0.93 -9.00
C ASP A 167 11.28 0.47 -9.39
N GLU A 168 10.65 1.09 -10.38
CA GLU A 168 11.12 2.35 -10.97
C GLU A 168 10.39 3.57 -10.40
N LEU A 169 9.15 3.41 -9.92
CA LEU A 169 8.37 4.55 -9.42
C LEU A 169 8.18 4.52 -7.91
N ILE A 170 7.71 3.39 -7.36
CA ILE A 170 7.42 3.27 -5.93
C ILE A 170 8.71 3.20 -5.14
N ARG A 171 9.59 2.26 -5.48
CA ARG A 171 10.87 2.06 -4.79
C ARG A 171 11.71 3.33 -4.77
N GLU A 172 11.87 4.03 -5.90
CA GLU A 172 12.69 5.26 -5.96
C GLU A 172 12.20 6.31 -4.96
N LYS A 173 10.87 6.50 -4.83
CA LYS A 173 10.27 7.43 -3.87
C LYS A 173 10.47 7.00 -2.43
N LEU A 174 10.35 5.70 -2.14
CA LEU A 174 10.52 5.18 -0.78
C LEU A 174 12.00 5.22 -0.34
N GLU A 175 12.94 4.84 -1.21
CA GLU A 175 14.38 4.89 -0.90
C GLU A 175 14.92 6.32 -0.77
N ALA A 176 14.25 7.32 -1.38
CA ALA A 176 14.57 8.74 -1.18
C ALA A 176 14.39 9.21 0.27
N THR A 177 13.69 8.46 1.12
CA THR A 177 13.61 8.71 2.57
C THR A 177 14.91 8.38 3.33
N GLY A 178 15.84 7.67 2.68
CA GLY A 178 17.06 7.15 3.28
C GLY A 178 16.96 5.72 3.83
N LEU A 179 15.75 5.15 3.89
CA LEU A 179 15.54 3.74 4.21
C LEU A 179 15.81 2.85 2.99
N LYS A 180 16.27 1.62 3.23
CA LYS A 180 16.68 0.69 2.16
C LYS A 180 15.71 -0.47 1.98
N LEU A 181 15.38 -0.78 0.72
CA LEU A 181 14.50 -1.91 0.40
C LEU A 181 15.13 -3.25 0.80
N GLY A 182 14.35 -4.09 1.48
CA GLY A 182 14.68 -5.41 2.02
C GLY A 182 15.75 -5.38 3.12
N VAL A 183 15.92 -4.23 3.78
CA VAL A 183 16.73 -4.07 5.00
C VAL A 183 15.91 -3.33 6.02
N ASP A 184 15.46 -2.12 5.66
CA ASP A 184 14.63 -1.30 6.52
C ASP A 184 13.14 -1.50 6.23
N PHE A 185 12.73 -1.66 4.97
CA PHE A 185 11.31 -1.87 4.62
C PHE A 185 11.18 -2.91 3.50
N PHE A 186 9.96 -3.37 3.22
CA PHE A 186 9.68 -4.37 2.19
C PHE A 186 8.66 -3.84 1.18
N LEU A 187 8.78 -4.29 -0.06
CA LEU A 187 7.93 -3.88 -1.18
C LEU A 187 7.57 -5.13 -2.00
N ALA A 188 6.29 -5.30 -2.31
CA ALA A 188 5.75 -6.38 -3.11
C ALA A 188 4.77 -5.86 -4.18
#